data_AF-A0A662Y501-F1
#
_entry.id   AF-A0A662Y501-F1
#
_cell.length_a   1.000
_cell.length_b   1.000
_cell.length_c   1.000
_cell.angle_alpha   90.00
_cell.angle_beta   90.00
_cell.angle_gamma   90.00
#
_symmetry.space_group_name_H-M   'P 1'
#
loop_
_entity.id
_entity.type
_entity.pdbx_description
1 polymer ?
#
loop_
_entity_poly.entity_id
_entity_poly.type
_entity_poly.pdbx_seq_one_letter_code
_entity_poly.pdbx_strand_id
1 'polypeptide(L)'
;RKVYDVTAFLDDHPGGPEIMVDVAGQDATDEFEDIGHSNDARAQLKEFQIGKIKGDVKQEAAAKSAGGKWQAGKTSASGRQDVSGQNGPLFAVLAAVVAIAALYLKYSKPQ
;
A
#
# COMPACT_ATOMS: atom_id res chain seq x y z
N ARG A 1 -5.55 -17.07 -7.87
CA ARG A 1 -4.37 -16.22 -7.64
C ARG A 1 -3.57 -16.11 -8.93
N LYS A 2 -2.79 -15.05 -9.11
CA LYS A 2 -1.96 -14.80 -10.29
C LYS A 2 -0.49 -14.89 -9.88
N VAL A 3 0.36 -15.32 -10.79
CA VAL A 3 1.81 -15.40 -10.58
C VAL A 3 2.47 -14.30 -11.42
N TYR A 4 3.39 -13.57 -10.79
CA TYR A 4 4.10 -12.45 -11.41
C TYR A 4 5.61 -12.70 -11.32
N ASP A 5 6.33 -12.44 -12.41
CA ASP A 5 7.79 -12.41 -12.43
C ASP A 5 8.25 -10.97 -12.47
N VAL A 6 8.69 -10.49 -11.30
CA VAL A 6 9.14 -9.13 -11.07
C VAL A 6 10.66 -9.05 -10.95
N THR A 7 11.39 -10.09 -11.36
CA THR A 7 12.86 -10.15 -11.23
C THR A 7 13.54 -8.96 -11.90
N ALA A 8 13.04 -8.54 -13.07
CA ALA A 8 13.57 -7.40 -13.81
C ALA A 8 13.23 -6.03 -13.17
N PHE A 9 12.28 -5.99 -12.22
CA PHE A 9 11.79 -4.77 -11.57
C PHE A 9 12.37 -4.56 -10.16
N LEU A 10 13.18 -5.50 -9.65
CA LEU A 10 13.70 -5.44 -8.28
C LEU A 10 14.46 -4.13 -7.99
N ASP A 11 15.36 -3.73 -8.87
CA ASP A 11 16.17 -2.51 -8.71
C ASP A 11 15.39 -1.21 -8.99
N ASP A 12 14.31 -1.33 -9.77
CA ASP A 12 13.44 -0.20 -10.15
C ASP A 12 12.30 0.02 -9.15
N HIS A 13 12.16 -0.85 -8.15
CA HIS A 13 11.12 -0.75 -7.15
C HIS A 13 11.39 0.42 -6.19
N PRO A 14 10.48 1.42 -6.08
CA PRO A 14 10.71 2.60 -5.23
C PRO A 14 10.90 2.31 -3.73
N GLY A 15 10.43 1.16 -3.25
CA GLY A 15 10.63 0.69 -1.88
C GLY A 15 11.90 -0.14 -1.64
N GLY A 16 12.72 -0.34 -2.69
CA GLY A 16 13.91 -1.18 -2.68
C GLY A 16 13.62 -2.66 -3.00
N PRO A 17 14.63 -3.41 -3.48
CA PRO A 17 14.48 -4.83 -3.80
C PRO A 17 14.27 -5.72 -2.57
N GLU A 18 14.75 -5.31 -1.40
CA GLU A 18 14.80 -6.11 -0.17
C GLU A 18 13.40 -6.56 0.25
N ILE A 19 12.43 -5.63 0.22
CA ILE A 19 11.05 -5.92 0.60
C ILE A 19 10.37 -6.89 -0.37
N MET A 20 10.82 -6.96 -1.63
CA MET A 20 10.29 -7.89 -2.63
C MET A 20 10.92 -9.28 -2.50
N VAL A 21 12.20 -9.34 -2.11
CA VAL A 21 12.93 -10.58 -1.86
C VAL A 21 12.41 -11.28 -0.61
N ASP A 22 12.04 -10.54 0.43
CA ASP A 22 11.49 -11.09 1.68
C ASP A 22 10.19 -11.90 1.46
N VAL A 23 9.37 -11.46 0.50
CA VAL A 23 8.10 -12.10 0.13
C VAL A 23 8.21 -12.97 -1.13
N ALA A 24 9.42 -13.18 -1.66
CA ALA A 24 9.61 -13.94 -2.89
C ALA A 24 9.11 -15.37 -2.75
N GLY A 25 8.30 -15.81 -3.72
CA GLY A 25 7.67 -17.13 -3.72
C GLY A 25 6.45 -17.28 -2.79
N GLN A 26 6.03 -16.20 -2.12
CA GLN A 26 4.85 -16.16 -1.26
C GLN A 26 3.72 -15.33 -1.91
N ASP A 27 2.53 -15.33 -1.28
CA ASP A 27 1.42 -14.48 -1.70
C ASP A 27 1.60 -13.09 -1.05
N ALA A 28 2.10 -12.13 -1.83
CA ALA A 28 2.35 -10.76 -1.38
C ALA A 28 1.13 -9.83 -1.55
N THR A 29 -0.10 -10.37 -1.56
CA THR A 29 -1.31 -9.55 -1.79
C THR A 29 -1.52 -8.56 -0.65
N ASP A 30 -1.33 -9.00 0.59
CA ASP A 30 -1.55 -8.16 1.78
C ASP A 30 -0.50 -7.04 1.83
N GLU A 31 0.78 -7.36 1.64
CA GLU A 31 1.86 -6.38 1.59
C GLU A 31 1.68 -5.37 0.44
N PHE A 32 1.17 -5.81 -0.72
CA PHE A 32 0.92 -4.90 -1.84
C PHE A 32 -0.26 -3.96 -1.58
N GLU A 33 -1.35 -4.44 -0.97
CA GLU A 33 -2.56 -3.64 -0.70
C GLU A 33 -2.39 -2.73 0.52
N ASP A 34 -1.70 -3.18 1.58
CA ASP A 34 -1.49 -2.42 2.83
C ASP A 34 -0.65 -1.15 2.62
N ILE A 35 0.29 -1.19 1.67
CA ILE A 35 1.10 -0.03 1.29
C ILE A 35 0.30 0.99 0.46
N GLY A 36 -0.78 0.55 -0.18
CA GLY A 36 -1.65 1.43 -0.98
C GLY A 36 -1.03 1.85 -2.31
N HIS A 37 -0.48 0.90 -3.07
CA HIS A 37 0.08 1.16 -4.41
C HIS A 37 -0.94 1.83 -5.36
N SER A 38 -0.44 2.79 -6.15
CA SER A 38 -1.24 3.57 -7.09
C SER A 38 -1.86 2.71 -8.20
N ASN A 39 -2.88 3.25 -8.89
CA ASN A 39 -3.47 2.56 -10.04
C ASN A 39 -2.47 2.31 -11.17
N ASP A 40 -1.45 3.15 -11.28
CA ASP A 40 -0.36 3.02 -12.25
C ASP A 40 0.54 1.83 -11.92
N ALA A 41 0.95 1.70 -10.65
CA ALA A 41 1.71 0.53 -10.17
C ALA A 41 0.94 -0.79 -10.38
N ARG A 42 -0.39 -0.76 -10.19
CA ARG A 42 -1.27 -1.90 -10.50
C ARG A 42 -1.36 -2.21 -12.00
N ALA A 43 -1.16 -1.21 -12.86
CA ALA A 43 -1.10 -1.41 -14.31
C ALA A 43 0.23 -2.05 -14.70
N GLN A 44 1.35 -1.52 -14.20
CA GLN A 44 2.69 -2.09 -14.41
C GLN A 44 2.80 -3.53 -13.91
N LEU A 45 2.21 -3.85 -12.75
CA LEU A 45 2.19 -5.21 -12.21
C LEU A 45 1.57 -6.23 -13.20
N LYS A 46 0.61 -5.82 -14.03
CA LYS A 46 -0.03 -6.73 -15.01
C LYS A 46 0.92 -7.15 -16.12
N GLU A 47 1.92 -6.33 -16.45
CA GLU A 47 2.91 -6.63 -17.49
C GLU A 47 3.83 -7.77 -17.07
N PHE A 48 4.07 -7.91 -15.76
CA PHE A 48 4.87 -8.96 -15.15
C PHE A 48 4.10 -10.27 -14.92
N GLN A 49 2.83 -10.38 -15.33
CA GLN A 49 2.01 -11.55 -15.06
C GLN A 49 2.42 -12.75 -15.94
N ILE A 50 3.03 -13.78 -15.33
CA ILE A 50 3.46 -15.00 -16.03
C ILE A 50 2.41 -16.11 -16.04
N GLY A 51 1.41 -16.06 -15.16
CA GLY A 51 0.39 -17.11 -15.13
C GLY A 51 -0.59 -17.08 -13.97
N LYS A 52 -1.22 -18.23 -13.73
CA LYS A 52 -2.16 -18.48 -12.63
C LYS A 52 -1.76 -19.78 -11.93
N ILE A 53 -1.95 -19.82 -10.61
CA ILE A 53 -1.67 -21.02 -9.82
C ILE A 53 -2.72 -22.10 -10.15
N LYS A 54 -2.26 -23.35 -10.28
CA LYS A 54 -3.10 -24.51 -10.63
C LYS A 54 -3.88 -24.95 -9.40
N GLY A 55 -5.21 -25.04 -9.53
CA GLY A 55 -6.11 -25.42 -8.42
C GLY A 55 -6.82 -24.23 -7.76
N ASP A 56 -6.59 -23.01 -8.23
CA ASP A 56 -7.35 -21.83 -7.83
C ASP A 56 -8.77 -21.85 -8.41
N VAL A 57 -9.65 -22.66 -7.82
CA VAL A 57 -11.09 -22.60 -8.04
C VAL A 57 -11.60 -21.36 -7.29
N LYS A 58 -11.61 -20.20 -7.95
CA LYS A 58 -12.22 -19.00 -7.41
C LYS A 58 -13.74 -19.20 -7.41
N GLN A 59 -14.37 -19.41 -6.24
CA GLN A 59 -15.80 -19.11 -6.09
C GLN A 59 -16.01 -17.65 -6.47
N GLU A 60 -16.87 -17.41 -7.47
CA GLU A 60 -17.34 -16.09 -7.86
C GLU A 60 -18.08 -15.45 -6.69
N ALA A 61 -17.38 -14.60 -5.93
CA ALA A 61 -18.03 -13.60 -5.10
C ALA A 61 -18.68 -12.58 -6.04
N ALA A 62 -19.99 -12.77 -6.22
CA ALA A 62 -20.90 -11.90 -6.95
C ALA A 62 -20.79 -10.45 -6.47
N ALA A 63 -20.32 -9.56 -7.36
CA ALA A 63 -20.59 -8.14 -7.25
C ALA A 63 -22.07 -7.89 -7.58
N LYS A 64 -22.94 -8.00 -6.58
CA LYS A 64 -24.24 -7.35 -6.56
C LYS A 64 -24.15 -6.12 -5.66
N SER A 65 -23.74 -4.98 -6.23
CA SER A 65 -24.09 -3.68 -5.66
C SER A 65 -25.30 -3.16 -6.41
N ALA A 66 -26.48 -3.35 -5.82
CA ALA A 66 -27.73 -2.75 -6.25
C ALA A 66 -28.43 -2.15 -5.03
N GLY A 67 -28.59 -0.82 -5.05
CA GLY A 67 -29.70 -0.12 -4.39
C GLY A 67 -29.61 0.13 -2.89
N GLY A 68 -28.98 1.25 -2.50
CA GLY A 68 -29.10 1.85 -1.16
C GLY A 68 -29.52 3.32 -1.27
N LYS A 69 -30.73 3.63 -0.82
CA LYS A 69 -31.49 4.87 -1.06
C LYS A 69 -30.85 6.12 -0.40
N TRP A 70 -30.71 7.20 -1.17
CA TRP A 70 -30.52 8.56 -0.65
C TRP A 70 -31.82 9.02 0.00
N GLN A 71 -31.81 9.27 1.31
CA GLN A 71 -32.85 10.00 2.01
C GLN A 71 -32.24 11.21 2.72
N ALA A 72 -32.78 12.37 2.34
CA ALA A 72 -32.42 13.66 2.87
C ALA A 72 -32.87 13.80 4.34
N GLY A 73 -31.94 14.18 5.21
CA GLY A 73 -32.22 14.79 6.51
C GLY A 73 -31.52 16.13 6.58
N LYS A 74 -32.29 17.22 6.62
CA LYS A 74 -31.82 18.58 6.92
C LYS A 74 -31.60 18.70 8.42
N THR A 75 -30.47 19.27 8.86
CA THR A 75 -30.46 20.29 9.92
C THR A 75 -29.20 21.15 9.78
N SER A 76 -29.42 22.46 9.71
CA SER A 76 -28.42 23.52 9.66
C SER A 76 -27.63 23.63 10.97
N ALA A 77 -26.31 23.80 10.89
CA ALA A 77 -25.55 24.70 11.75
C ALA A 77 -24.20 24.97 11.07
N SER A 78 -23.91 26.26 10.90
CA SER A 78 -22.64 26.77 10.39
C SER A 78 -21.47 26.24 11.21
N GLY A 79 -20.55 25.56 10.55
CA GLY A 79 -19.31 25.06 11.13
C GLY A 79 -18.40 24.55 10.02
N ARG A 80 -17.80 25.47 9.27
CA ARG A 80 -16.57 25.14 8.53
C ARG A 80 -15.54 24.76 9.58
N GLN A 81 -15.21 23.48 9.66
CA GLN A 81 -13.95 23.02 10.20
C GLN A 81 -13.07 22.69 9.00
N ASP A 82 -12.30 23.72 8.67
CA ASP A 82 -11.17 23.74 7.78
C ASP A 82 -10.16 22.62 8.09
N VAL A 83 -9.49 22.17 7.03
CA VAL A 83 -8.41 21.18 7.02
C VAL A 83 -7.42 21.41 8.16
N SER A 84 -7.31 20.46 9.07
CA SER A 84 -6.09 20.30 9.87
C SER A 84 -5.70 18.82 9.87
N GLY A 85 -4.45 18.59 9.46
CA GLY A 85 -3.93 17.28 9.07
C GLY A 85 -4.07 16.22 10.14
N GLN A 86 -4.75 15.14 9.79
CA GLN A 86 -4.78 13.92 10.58
C GLN A 86 -3.49 13.13 10.33
N ASN A 87 -2.36 13.66 10.82
CA ASN A 87 -1.12 12.90 10.97
C ASN A 87 -1.35 11.90 12.11
N GLY A 88 -1.92 10.74 11.78
CA GLY A 88 -2.13 9.64 12.71
C GLY A 88 -0.83 9.20 13.41
N PRO A 89 -0.93 8.42 14.50
CA PRO A 89 0.20 8.06 15.36
C PRO A 89 1.36 7.38 14.62
N LEU A 90 1.11 6.79 13.45
CA LEU A 90 2.13 6.21 12.57
C LEU A 90 3.14 7.25 12.06
N PHE A 91 2.70 8.47 11.72
CA PHE A 91 3.62 9.53 11.27
C PHE A 91 4.52 10.02 12.39
N ALA A 92 4.05 10.03 13.64
CA ALA A 92 4.85 10.41 14.79
C ALA A 92 5.96 9.38 15.08
N VAL A 93 5.64 8.09 14.96
CA VAL A 93 6.63 7.01 15.12
C VAL A 93 7.66 7.05 13.99
N LEU A 94 7.23 7.21 12.74
CA LEU A 94 8.14 7.31 11.60
C LEU A 94 9.09 8.52 11.72
N ALA A 95 8.57 9.69 12.10
CA ALA A 95 9.38 10.89 12.33
C ALA A 95 10.38 10.70 13.47
N ALA A 96 10.00 10.02 14.55
CA ALA A 96 10.90 9.71 15.67
C ALA A 96 12.02 8.76 15.25
N VAL A 97 11.72 7.70 14.48
CA VAL A 97 12.73 6.76 13.98
C VAL A 97 13.72 7.45 13.04
N VAL A 98 13.23 8.29 12.12
CA VAL A 98 14.08 9.07 11.21
C VAL A 98 14.98 10.04 11.98
N ALA A 99 14.45 10.73 13.00
CA ALA A 99 15.23 11.65 13.83
C ALA A 99 16.33 10.91 14.62
N ILE A 100 16.02 9.74 15.18
CA ILE A 100 16.98 8.90 15.91
C ILE A 100 18.06 8.38 14.96
N ALA A 101 17.71 7.92 13.77
CA ALA A 101 18.67 7.47 12.75
C ALA A 101 19.59 8.62 12.30
N ALA A 102 19.05 9.82 12.07
CA ALA A 102 19.84 10.99 11.72
C ALA A 102 20.82 11.41 12.82
N LEU A 103 20.39 11.35 14.09
CA LEU A 103 21.28 11.59 15.23
C LEU A 103 22.37 10.52 15.32
N TYR A 104 22.00 9.25 15.17
CA TYR A 104 22.96 8.15 15.18
C TYR A 104 24.02 8.32 14.09
N LEU A 105 23.62 8.61 12.84
CA LEU A 105 24.58 8.83 11.75
C LEU A 105 25.45 10.07 11.94
N LYS A 106 24.94 11.11 12.61
CA LYS A 106 25.71 12.32 12.94
C LYS A 106 26.76 12.07 14.03
N TYR A 107 26.45 11.23 15.02
CA TYR A 107 27.34 10.96 16.15
C TYR A 107 28.22 9.71 15.97
N SER A 108 27.87 8.80 15.06
CA SER A 108 28.64 7.58 14.77
C SER A 108 29.76 7.77 13.75
N LYS A 109 29.89 8.96 13.14
CA LYS A 109 31.08 9.33 12.37
C LYS A 109 32.11 9.95 13.31
N PRO A 110 33.21 9.26 13.67
CA PRO A 110 34.33 9.91 14.35
C PRO A 110 34.93 10.95 13.40
N GLN A 111 35.29 12.13 13.93
CA GLN A 111 36.12 13.12 13.21
C GLN A 111 37.45 12.50 12.80
#